data_AF-A0A8H5G803-F1
#
_entry.id   AF-A0A8H5G803-F1
#
_cell.length_a   1.000
_cell.length_b   1.000
_cell.length_c   1.000
_cell.angle_alpha   90.00
_cell.angle_beta   90.00
_cell.angle_gamma   90.00
#
_symmetry.space_group_name_H-M   'P 1'
#
loop_
_entity.id
_entity.type
_entity.pdbx_description
1 polymer ?
#
loop_
_entity_poly.entity_id
_entity_poly.type
_entity_poly.pdbx_seq_one_letter_code
_entity_poly.pdbx_strand_id
1 'polypeptide(L)'
;MMLKLLALVSLLPAWTMMVSAHTVYARQYDTAPTTDAGGGDHGFQAPGPNDARGPCPGLNTLANHGYLPRDGKNITIPIVLQAVLDGFNVGPDVVTLAAKGALMAAETPDFFNLTEIALHETFEHDISLSREDFHVDPNNDNIHFNETVFTTLANSNPGVDYYNATSAGQVQKERQDIQNAVNAQLINNVKDFKIRTRESGLYLAVMGNVTAGVATKAPKNFVQILFREERLPIAEGWKKNDMLITVDVLDPIEVEIERFSEWQPSGVQPNPWIRLGPDGAIDPLTANRI
;
A
#
# COMPACT_ATOMS: atom_id res chain seq x y z
N MET A 1 -8.18 21.75 66.85
CA MET A 1 -9.56 21.24 66.66
C MET A 1 -10.03 21.76 65.30
N MET A 2 -10.59 20.88 64.45
CA MET A 2 -11.13 21.15 63.10
C MET A 2 -10.05 21.37 62.01
N LEU A 3 -10.09 20.82 60.80
CA LEU A 3 -11.03 19.90 60.14
C LEU A 3 -10.32 19.26 58.92
N LYS A 4 -10.73 18.04 58.59
CA LYS A 4 -10.30 17.23 57.43
C LYS A 4 -10.79 17.82 56.10
N LEU A 5 -9.94 17.76 55.06
CA LEU A 5 -10.21 17.61 53.61
C LEU A 5 -8.80 17.60 52.97
N LEU A 6 -8.31 16.64 52.19
CA LEU A 6 -8.85 15.95 51.03
C LEU A 6 -8.17 14.57 50.91
N ALA A 7 -8.95 13.50 50.76
CA ALA A 7 -8.49 12.25 50.18
C ALA A 7 -9.69 11.59 49.48
N LEU A 8 -9.80 11.79 48.17
CA LEU A 8 -10.61 10.99 47.26
C LEU A 8 -10.20 11.35 45.82
N VAL A 9 -9.03 10.87 45.39
CA VAL A 9 -8.76 10.66 43.97
C VAL A 9 -9.22 9.24 43.69
N SER A 10 -10.44 9.10 43.20
CA SER A 10 -10.98 7.84 42.71
C SER A 10 -10.18 7.39 41.48
N LEU A 11 -9.60 6.20 41.59
CA LEU A 11 -9.09 5.40 40.48
C LEU A 11 -10.18 5.24 39.41
N LEU A 12 -10.02 5.92 38.28
CA LEU A 12 -10.67 5.51 37.03
C LEU A 12 -9.64 4.72 36.22
N PRO A 13 -9.96 3.48 35.79
CA PRO A 13 -9.03 2.67 35.02
C PRO A 13 -8.78 3.32 33.65
N ALA A 14 -7.53 3.28 33.19
CA ALA A 14 -7.04 3.84 31.91
C ALA A 14 -7.71 3.26 30.64
N TRP A 15 -8.78 2.49 30.78
CA TRP A 15 -9.50 1.81 29.71
C TRP A 15 -10.55 2.72 29.05
N THR A 16 -11.01 3.78 29.70
CA THR A 16 -12.04 4.68 29.15
C THR A 16 -11.50 5.72 28.15
N MET A 17 -10.19 5.87 27.99
CA MET A 17 -9.62 6.79 26.97
C MET A 17 -9.34 6.13 25.61
N MET A 18 -9.20 4.80 25.55
CA MET A 18 -8.98 4.09 24.27
C MET A 18 -10.27 3.89 23.47
N VAL A 19 -11.42 3.78 24.13
CA VAL A 19 -12.73 3.66 23.46
C VAL A 19 -13.10 4.96 22.74
N SER A 20 -12.69 6.11 23.29
CA SER A 20 -13.01 7.44 22.76
C SER A 20 -12.36 7.75 21.42
N ALA A 21 -11.11 7.31 21.18
CA ALA A 21 -10.40 7.58 19.93
C ALA A 21 -10.97 6.76 18.75
N HIS A 22 -11.29 5.49 18.99
CA HIS A 22 -11.95 4.63 17.99
C HIS A 22 -13.34 5.14 17.62
N THR A 23 -14.12 5.58 18.62
CA THR A 23 -15.48 6.09 18.39
C THR A 23 -15.47 7.43 17.65
N VAL A 24 -14.44 8.27 17.83
CA VAL A 24 -14.32 9.56 17.12
C VAL A 24 -13.87 9.37 15.67
N TYR A 25 -12.95 8.44 15.40
CA TYR A 25 -12.51 8.12 14.02
C TYR A 25 -13.62 7.45 13.20
N ALA A 26 -14.31 6.45 13.77
CA ALA A 26 -15.43 5.78 13.11
C ALA A 26 -16.58 6.74 12.82
N ARG A 27 -16.89 7.66 13.75
CA ARG A 27 -18.01 8.60 13.62
C ARG A 27 -17.78 9.70 12.58
N GLN A 28 -16.53 9.99 12.19
CA GLN A 28 -16.24 10.94 11.11
C GLN A 28 -16.47 10.34 9.71
N TYR A 29 -16.42 9.01 9.60
CA TYR A 29 -16.63 8.26 8.34
C TYR A 29 -17.90 7.38 8.35
N ASP A 30 -18.67 7.37 9.45
CA ASP A 30 -20.08 6.97 9.49
C ASP A 30 -20.93 7.98 8.68
N THR A 31 -20.68 8.02 7.38
CA THR A 31 -21.67 8.48 6.43
C THR A 31 -22.57 7.29 6.13
N ALA A 32 -23.88 7.55 6.11
CA ALA A 32 -24.94 6.63 5.73
C ALA A 32 -24.53 5.71 4.57
N PRO A 33 -25.16 4.52 4.40
CA PRO A 33 -24.92 3.71 3.20
C PRO A 33 -24.98 4.64 1.99
N THR A 34 -23.85 4.80 1.32
CA THR A 34 -23.75 5.62 0.13
C THR A 34 -24.58 4.88 -0.92
N THR A 35 -25.86 5.22 -0.97
CA THR A 35 -26.62 5.14 -2.20
C THR A 35 -25.79 5.94 -3.18
N ASP A 36 -25.08 5.24 -4.06
CA ASP A 36 -24.47 5.70 -5.31
C ASP A 36 -24.80 7.17 -5.62
N ALA A 37 -24.05 8.09 -4.98
CA ALA A 37 -24.27 9.54 -5.05
C ALA A 37 -23.15 10.22 -5.84
N GLY A 38 -22.51 9.46 -6.71
CA GLY A 38 -21.78 9.94 -7.86
C GLY A 38 -22.14 9.02 -9.01
N GLY A 39 -23.17 9.35 -9.78
CA GLY A 39 -23.53 8.66 -11.03
C GLY A 39 -22.43 8.85 -12.10
N GLY A 40 -21.24 8.34 -11.82
CA GLY A 40 -20.09 8.28 -12.71
C GLY A 40 -19.96 6.87 -13.26
N ASP A 41 -19.72 6.77 -14.57
CA ASP A 41 -19.34 5.52 -15.20
C ASP A 41 -17.95 5.09 -14.67
N HIS A 42 -17.96 4.14 -13.72
CA HIS A 42 -16.76 3.45 -13.22
C HIS A 42 -16.40 2.22 -14.04
N GLY A 43 -16.87 2.14 -15.28
CA GLY A 43 -16.39 1.17 -16.26
C GLY A 43 -14.88 1.30 -16.47
N PHE A 44 -14.25 0.15 -16.71
CA PHE A 44 -12.83 0.10 -17.06
C PHE A 44 -12.60 0.82 -18.40
N GLN A 45 -11.60 1.69 -18.42
CA GLN A 45 -11.05 2.29 -19.63
C GLN A 45 -9.53 2.19 -19.52
N ALA A 46 -8.90 1.56 -20.51
CA ALA A 46 -7.45 1.49 -20.58
C ALA A 46 -6.84 2.90 -20.68
N PRO A 47 -5.66 3.15 -20.07
CA PRO A 47 -5.02 4.45 -20.15
C PRO A 47 -4.62 4.78 -21.58
N GLY A 48 -4.80 6.03 -21.98
CA GLY A 48 -4.26 6.57 -23.21
C GLY A 48 -2.76 6.86 -23.11
N PRO A 49 -2.09 7.18 -24.22
CA PRO A 49 -0.64 7.40 -24.26
C PRO A 49 -0.17 8.63 -23.46
N ASN A 50 -1.08 9.53 -23.08
CA ASN A 50 -0.76 10.75 -22.34
C ASN A 50 -1.22 10.70 -20.88
N ASP A 51 -1.81 9.58 -20.46
CA ASP A 51 -2.32 9.40 -19.11
C ASP A 51 -1.19 8.90 -18.19
N ALA A 52 -1.01 9.56 -17.05
CA ALA A 52 0.01 9.20 -16.10
C ALA A 52 -0.38 7.92 -15.34
N ARG A 53 0.55 6.98 -15.24
CA ARG A 53 0.46 5.80 -14.38
C ARG A 53 1.77 5.66 -13.60
N GLY A 54 1.68 5.02 -12.45
CA GLY A 54 2.79 4.85 -11.51
C GLY A 54 3.11 3.38 -11.23
N PRO A 55 3.95 3.09 -10.23
CA PRO A 55 4.30 1.74 -9.83
C PRO A 55 3.17 1.03 -9.06
N CYS A 56 2.17 1.77 -8.56
CA CYS A 56 1.10 1.24 -7.73
C CYS A 56 -0.08 0.69 -8.58
N PRO A 57 -0.29 -0.64 -8.66
CA PRO A 57 -1.40 -1.19 -9.43
C PRO A 57 -2.78 -0.77 -8.86
N GLY A 58 -2.88 -0.52 -7.56
CA GLY A 58 -4.11 -0.05 -6.91
C GLY A 58 -4.53 1.33 -7.42
N LEU A 59 -3.64 2.33 -7.37
CA LEU A 59 -3.96 3.67 -7.86
C LEU A 59 -4.17 3.70 -9.37
N ASN A 60 -3.38 2.95 -10.13
CA ASN A 60 -3.57 2.81 -11.57
C ASN A 60 -4.96 2.24 -11.90
N THR A 61 -5.40 1.21 -11.16
CA THR A 61 -6.75 0.64 -11.29
C THR A 61 -7.83 1.67 -10.99
N LEU A 62 -7.67 2.46 -9.91
CA LEU A 62 -8.63 3.51 -9.58
C LEU A 62 -8.71 4.59 -10.65
N ALA A 63 -7.61 4.95 -11.30
CA ALA A 63 -7.61 5.85 -12.45
C ALA A 63 -8.24 5.21 -13.69
N ASN A 64 -7.94 3.95 -14.00
CA ASN A 64 -8.56 3.20 -15.10
C ASN A 64 -10.08 3.01 -14.94
N HIS A 65 -10.59 3.11 -13.71
CA HIS A 65 -12.01 3.08 -13.38
C HIS A 65 -12.60 4.46 -13.05
N GLY A 66 -11.84 5.54 -13.18
CA GLY A 66 -12.35 6.90 -12.95
C GLY A 66 -12.71 7.24 -11.50
N TYR A 67 -12.25 6.46 -10.52
CA TYR A 67 -12.27 6.85 -9.10
C TYR A 67 -11.22 7.92 -8.81
N LEU A 68 -10.08 7.85 -9.50
CA LEU A 68 -9.12 8.95 -9.64
C LEU A 68 -9.32 9.63 -11.01
N PRO A 69 -8.79 10.85 -11.21
CA PRO A 69 -8.67 11.44 -12.55
C PRO A 69 -8.09 10.41 -13.53
N ARG A 70 -8.81 10.14 -14.63
CA ARG A 70 -8.43 9.07 -15.58
C ARG A 70 -7.07 9.34 -16.23
N ASP A 71 -6.72 10.61 -16.40
CA ASP A 71 -5.43 11.07 -16.87
C ASP A 71 -4.29 10.92 -15.85
N GLY A 72 -4.60 10.52 -14.62
CA GLY A 72 -3.64 10.25 -13.54
C GLY A 72 -2.93 11.49 -13.00
N LYS A 73 -3.50 12.69 -13.18
CA LYS A 73 -2.83 13.97 -12.87
C LYS A 73 -3.58 14.79 -11.83
N ASN A 74 -2.87 15.73 -11.21
CA ASN A 74 -3.40 16.69 -10.23
C ASN A 74 -4.14 16.02 -9.06
N ILE A 75 -3.58 14.93 -8.55
CA ILE A 75 -4.17 14.11 -7.50
C ILE A 75 -3.77 14.68 -6.13
N THR A 76 -4.75 15.08 -5.33
CA THR A 76 -4.55 15.56 -3.96
C THR A 76 -4.78 14.42 -2.95
N ILE A 77 -4.29 14.57 -1.70
CA ILE A 77 -4.54 13.58 -0.65
C ILE A 77 -6.05 13.28 -0.47
N PRO A 78 -6.96 14.28 -0.35
CA PRO A 78 -8.39 14.00 -0.24
C PRO A 78 -8.96 13.17 -1.40
N ILE A 79 -8.48 13.41 -2.64
CA ILE A 79 -8.89 12.63 -3.81
C ILE A 79 -8.46 11.16 -3.65
N VAL A 80 -7.24 10.90 -3.18
CA VAL A 80 -6.76 9.53 -2.90
C VAL A 80 -7.63 8.85 -1.84
N LEU A 81 -7.85 9.51 -0.70
CA LEU A 81 -8.60 8.94 0.43
C LEU A 81 -10.03 8.55 0.03
N GLN A 82 -10.69 9.40 -0.76
CA GLN A 82 -12.03 9.13 -1.26
C GLN A 82 -12.02 7.98 -2.28
N ALA A 83 -11.08 8.00 -3.24
CA ALA A 83 -11.00 6.99 -4.30
C ALA A 83 -10.76 5.57 -3.76
N VAL A 84 -9.88 5.41 -2.75
CA VAL A 84 -9.63 4.07 -2.17
C VAL A 84 -10.81 3.57 -1.33
N LEU A 85 -11.54 4.48 -0.68
CA LEU A 85 -12.75 4.14 0.06
C LEU A 85 -13.86 3.69 -0.91
N ASP A 86 -14.09 4.47 -1.96
CA ASP A 86 -15.16 4.19 -2.93
C ASP A 86 -14.85 2.98 -3.82
N GLY A 87 -13.61 2.85 -4.29
CA GLY A 87 -13.21 1.78 -5.19
C GLY A 87 -12.89 0.46 -4.48
N PHE A 88 -12.26 0.49 -3.30
CA PHE A 88 -11.76 -0.71 -2.63
C PHE A 88 -12.34 -0.95 -1.22
N ASN A 89 -13.07 0.01 -0.65
CA ASN A 89 -13.50 0.01 0.76
C ASN A 89 -12.29 -0.07 1.72
N VAL A 90 -11.24 0.70 1.40
CA VAL A 90 -10.05 0.84 2.23
C VAL A 90 -10.16 2.12 3.07
N GLY A 91 -9.93 1.98 4.37
CA GLY A 91 -9.97 3.07 5.33
C GLY A 91 -8.83 4.09 5.13
N PRO A 92 -9.07 5.38 5.44
CA PRO A 92 -8.03 6.40 5.37
C PRO A 92 -6.81 6.12 6.25
N ASP A 93 -6.99 5.43 7.37
CA ASP A 93 -5.93 5.02 8.30
C ASP A 93 -4.85 4.18 7.60
N VAL A 94 -5.23 3.37 6.63
CA VAL A 94 -4.32 2.50 5.86
C VAL A 94 -3.46 3.31 4.88
N VAL A 95 -4.03 4.31 4.22
CA VAL A 95 -3.38 4.96 3.06
C VAL A 95 -2.87 6.38 3.34
N THR A 96 -3.23 7.01 4.46
CA THR A 96 -2.88 8.41 4.74
C THR A 96 -1.37 8.65 4.73
N LEU A 97 -0.58 7.73 5.27
CA LEU A 97 0.87 7.88 5.28
C LEU A 97 1.46 7.78 3.86
N ALA A 98 0.99 6.83 3.05
CA ALA A 98 1.40 6.69 1.66
C ALA A 98 0.98 7.90 0.80
N ALA A 99 -0.23 8.43 1.01
CA ALA A 99 -0.70 9.62 0.30
C ALA A 99 0.14 10.88 0.63
N LYS A 100 0.60 11.03 1.88
CA LYS A 100 1.59 12.06 2.24
C LYS A 100 2.96 11.79 1.62
N GLY A 101 3.35 10.52 1.55
CA GLY A 101 4.53 10.04 0.84
C GLY A 101 4.55 10.46 -0.63
N ALA A 102 3.42 10.32 -1.32
CA ALA A 102 3.28 10.74 -2.71
C ALA A 102 3.54 12.23 -2.92
N LEU A 103 3.13 13.11 -1.99
CA LEU A 103 3.47 14.54 -2.06
C LEU A 103 4.96 14.82 -1.83
N MET A 104 5.68 13.96 -1.09
CA MET A 104 7.14 14.09 -0.98
C MET A 104 7.85 13.70 -2.28
N ALA A 105 7.21 12.90 -3.14
CA ALA A 105 7.76 12.52 -4.44
C ALA A 105 7.45 13.54 -5.55
N ALA A 106 6.50 14.44 -5.32
CA ALA A 106 6.01 15.39 -6.31
C ALA A 106 6.88 16.64 -6.43
N GLU A 107 6.82 17.29 -7.58
CA GLU A 107 7.38 18.64 -7.79
C GLU A 107 6.49 19.74 -7.20
N THR A 108 5.24 19.41 -6.86
CA THR A 108 4.23 20.34 -6.35
C THR A 108 3.86 20.06 -4.89
N PRO A 109 3.46 21.10 -4.12
CA PRO A 109 3.28 20.96 -2.67
C PRO A 109 1.98 20.25 -2.25
N ASP A 110 0.94 20.25 -3.08
CA ASP A 110 -0.43 19.88 -2.70
C ASP A 110 -1.10 18.84 -3.61
N PHE A 111 -0.49 18.52 -4.74
CA PHE A 111 -0.90 17.43 -5.62
C PHE A 111 0.30 16.69 -6.21
N PHE A 112 0.03 15.55 -6.82
CA PHE A 112 0.99 14.76 -7.58
C PHE A 112 0.33 14.14 -8.81
N ASN A 113 1.14 13.73 -9.78
CA ASN A 113 0.77 12.87 -10.89
C ASN A 113 1.22 11.44 -10.58
N LEU A 114 0.49 10.42 -11.04
CA LEU A 114 0.79 9.03 -10.69
C LEU A 114 2.22 8.61 -11.06
N THR A 115 2.80 9.16 -12.12
CA THR A 115 4.19 8.87 -12.51
C THR A 115 5.22 9.37 -11.49
N GLU A 116 4.94 10.44 -10.76
CA GLU A 116 5.89 11.03 -9.80
C GLU A 116 6.12 10.14 -8.57
N ILE A 117 5.13 9.31 -8.18
CA ILE A 117 5.28 8.42 -7.02
C ILE A 117 6.28 7.29 -7.25
N ALA A 118 6.83 7.17 -8.47
CA ALA A 118 7.93 6.29 -8.82
C ALA A 118 9.31 6.84 -8.40
N LEU A 119 9.36 7.99 -7.72
CA LEU A 119 10.60 8.54 -7.21
C LEU A 119 11.27 7.55 -6.24
N HIS A 120 12.36 6.93 -6.72
CA HIS A 120 13.10 5.92 -5.98
C HIS A 120 13.58 6.45 -4.63
N GLU A 121 13.43 5.60 -3.60
CA GLU A 121 13.75 5.84 -2.19
C GLU A 121 12.87 6.84 -1.43
N THR A 122 11.76 7.29 -2.01
CA THR A 122 10.67 7.89 -1.24
C THR A 122 9.78 6.78 -0.65
N PHE A 123 8.76 6.36 -1.40
CA PHE A 123 7.90 5.21 -1.07
C PHE A 123 8.06 4.08 -2.09
N GLU A 124 8.42 4.40 -3.35
CA GLU A 124 8.92 3.41 -4.30
C GLU A 124 10.21 2.81 -3.74
N HIS A 125 10.36 1.49 -3.91
CA HIS A 125 11.42 0.70 -3.30
C HIS A 125 11.80 -0.51 -4.16
N ASP A 126 13.01 -1.01 -3.92
CA ASP A 126 13.46 -2.28 -4.48
C ASP A 126 12.67 -3.50 -3.97
N ILE A 127 12.85 -4.64 -4.65
CA ILE A 127 12.21 -5.94 -4.35
C ILE A 127 10.68 -5.86 -4.57
N SER A 128 10.28 -5.12 -5.60
CA SER A 128 8.89 -5.02 -6.02
C SER A 128 8.33 -6.37 -6.51
N LEU A 129 7.01 -6.55 -6.36
CA LEU A 129 6.30 -7.77 -6.77
C LEU A 129 6.08 -7.86 -8.28
N SER A 130 6.13 -6.74 -9.00
CA SER A 130 5.79 -6.68 -10.43
C SER A 130 6.53 -5.62 -11.24
N ARG A 131 7.45 -4.85 -10.63
CA ARG A 131 8.28 -3.82 -11.25
C ARG A 131 9.74 -4.20 -11.05
N GLU A 132 10.60 -3.86 -11.99
CA GLU A 132 12.04 -4.06 -11.83
C GLU A 132 12.62 -3.02 -10.86
N ASP A 133 13.72 -3.36 -10.19
CA ASP A 133 14.43 -2.41 -9.31
C ASP A 133 15.05 -1.28 -10.14
N PHE A 134 15.00 -0.04 -9.62
CA PHE A 134 15.44 1.16 -10.33
C PHE A 134 16.89 1.07 -10.84
N HIS A 135 17.78 0.43 -10.07
CA HIS A 135 19.19 0.30 -10.43
C HIS A 135 19.53 -0.96 -11.26
N VAL A 136 18.54 -1.81 -11.55
CA VAL A 136 18.71 -3.03 -12.35
C VAL A 136 18.24 -2.81 -13.78
N ASP A 137 17.13 -2.09 -13.98
CA ASP A 137 16.65 -1.79 -15.33
C ASP A 137 17.60 -0.79 -16.04
N PRO A 138 18.06 -1.06 -17.28
CA PRO A 138 18.96 -0.16 -18.00
C PRO A 138 18.42 1.26 -18.28
N ASN A 139 17.10 1.45 -18.23
CA ASN A 139 16.44 2.75 -18.38
C ASN A 139 15.89 3.27 -17.04
N ASN A 140 16.21 2.57 -15.94
CA ASN A 140 15.66 2.77 -14.61
C ASN A 140 14.12 2.72 -14.57
N ASP A 141 13.50 1.86 -15.37
CA ASP A 141 12.04 1.67 -15.36
C ASP A 141 11.59 0.87 -14.14
N ASN A 142 11.20 1.60 -13.09
CA ASN A 142 10.53 1.08 -11.89
C ASN A 142 9.01 1.36 -11.91
N ILE A 143 8.43 1.72 -13.06
CA ILE A 143 7.02 2.14 -13.18
C ILE A 143 6.15 1.02 -13.75
N HIS A 144 6.61 0.39 -14.83
CA HIS A 144 5.75 -0.48 -15.63
C HIS A 144 5.70 -1.92 -15.11
N PHE A 145 4.55 -2.57 -15.32
CA PHE A 145 4.39 -3.98 -15.04
C PHE A 145 5.38 -4.82 -15.85
N ASN A 146 6.08 -5.73 -15.17
CA ASN A 146 7.05 -6.66 -15.73
C ASN A 146 6.63 -8.10 -15.42
N GLU A 147 6.22 -8.85 -16.45
CA GLU A 147 5.74 -10.23 -16.31
C GLU A 147 6.82 -11.18 -15.76
N THR A 148 8.09 -10.94 -16.10
CA THR A 148 9.22 -11.74 -15.59
C THR A 148 9.35 -11.58 -14.08
N VAL A 149 9.28 -10.34 -13.57
CA VAL A 149 9.29 -10.07 -12.14
C VAL A 149 8.05 -10.66 -11.45
N PHE A 150 6.87 -10.48 -12.05
CA PHE A 150 5.61 -10.96 -11.51
C PHE A 150 5.48 -12.49 -11.47
N THR A 151 6.27 -13.21 -12.27
CA THR A 151 6.25 -14.68 -12.35
C THR A 151 6.43 -15.36 -10.99
N THR A 152 7.24 -14.78 -10.08
CA THR A 152 7.40 -15.30 -8.71
C THR A 152 6.07 -15.29 -7.96
N LEU A 153 5.34 -14.18 -7.98
CA LEU A 153 4.01 -14.11 -7.36
C LEU A 153 3.00 -15.00 -8.11
N ALA A 154 2.99 -14.94 -9.44
CA ALA A 154 2.05 -15.67 -10.30
C ALA A 154 2.05 -17.19 -10.05
N ASN A 155 3.23 -17.76 -9.79
CA ASN A 155 3.42 -19.19 -9.57
C ASN A 155 3.43 -19.61 -8.10
N SER A 156 3.34 -18.64 -7.17
CA SER A 156 3.35 -18.92 -5.75
C SER A 156 2.13 -19.73 -5.29
N ASN A 157 2.23 -20.36 -4.13
CA ASN A 157 1.20 -21.20 -3.53
C ASN A 157 0.70 -22.34 -4.46
N PRO A 158 1.58 -23.23 -4.93
CA PRO A 158 1.21 -24.28 -5.88
C PRO A 158 0.18 -25.25 -5.28
N GLY A 159 -0.71 -25.77 -6.13
CA GLY A 159 -1.74 -26.73 -5.74
C GLY A 159 -3.06 -26.12 -5.23
N VAL A 160 -3.14 -24.79 -5.10
CA VAL A 160 -4.37 -24.06 -4.78
C VAL A 160 -4.57 -22.85 -5.71
N ASP A 161 -5.80 -22.35 -5.77
CA ASP A 161 -6.27 -21.27 -6.64
C ASP A 161 -6.35 -19.89 -5.95
N TYR A 162 -5.69 -19.74 -4.80
CA TYR A 162 -5.60 -18.47 -4.07
C TYR A 162 -4.16 -18.16 -3.62
N TYR A 163 -3.88 -16.89 -3.36
CA TYR A 163 -2.75 -16.43 -2.55
C TYR A 163 -3.20 -16.22 -1.11
N ASN A 164 -2.28 -16.37 -0.16
CA ASN A 164 -2.48 -16.06 1.26
C ASN A 164 -1.23 -15.39 1.85
N ALA A 165 -1.30 -15.02 3.12
CA ALA A 165 -0.19 -14.37 3.82
C ALA A 165 1.10 -15.21 3.81
N THR A 166 1.01 -16.52 4.01
CA THR A 166 2.17 -17.43 3.95
C THR A 166 2.86 -17.38 2.59
N SER A 167 2.10 -17.52 1.49
CA SER A 167 2.68 -17.46 0.14
C SER A 167 3.22 -16.08 -0.19
N ALA A 168 2.59 -15.02 0.30
CA ALA A 168 3.07 -13.66 0.12
C ALA A 168 4.42 -13.42 0.82
N GLY A 169 4.60 -13.91 2.05
CA GLY A 169 5.89 -13.89 2.74
C GLY A 169 6.97 -14.65 1.95
N GLN A 170 6.66 -15.86 1.48
CA GLN A 170 7.58 -16.66 0.66
C GLN A 170 7.97 -15.95 -0.65
N VAL A 171 7.03 -15.26 -1.29
CA VAL A 171 7.29 -14.45 -2.50
C VAL A 171 8.25 -13.29 -2.17
N GLN A 172 8.07 -12.60 -1.05
CA GLN A 172 9.00 -11.53 -0.65
C GLN A 172 10.42 -12.08 -0.42
N LYS A 173 10.53 -13.25 0.21
CA LYS A 173 11.82 -13.94 0.39
C LYS A 173 12.47 -14.23 -0.96
N GLU A 174 11.74 -14.87 -1.87
CA GLU A 174 12.27 -15.26 -3.18
C GLU A 174 12.67 -14.04 -4.02
N ARG A 175 11.85 -12.97 -4.03
CA ARG A 175 12.20 -11.71 -4.69
C ARG A 175 13.45 -11.09 -4.08
N GLN A 176 13.60 -11.14 -2.76
CA GLN A 176 14.80 -10.66 -2.08
C GLN A 176 16.04 -11.47 -2.48
N ASP A 177 15.94 -12.80 -2.51
CA ASP A 177 17.05 -13.67 -2.90
C ASP A 177 17.49 -13.42 -4.36
N ILE A 178 16.53 -13.14 -5.25
CA ILE A 178 16.81 -12.73 -6.63
C ILE A 178 17.56 -11.40 -6.66
N GLN A 179 17.07 -10.35 -5.98
CA GLN A 179 17.71 -9.04 -6.04
C GLN A 179 19.05 -8.98 -5.33
N ASN A 180 19.25 -9.74 -4.25
CA ASN A 180 20.57 -9.92 -3.63
C ASN A 180 21.62 -10.44 -4.63
N ALA A 181 21.21 -11.22 -5.64
CA ALA A 181 22.12 -11.80 -6.62
C ALA A 181 22.43 -10.88 -7.81
N VAL A 182 21.57 -9.89 -8.09
CA VAL A 182 21.67 -9.08 -9.33
C VAL A 182 21.76 -7.57 -9.10
N ASN A 183 21.20 -7.04 -8.01
CA ASN A 183 21.19 -5.61 -7.72
C ASN A 183 22.36 -5.25 -6.78
N ALA A 184 23.48 -4.81 -7.36
CA ALA A 184 24.65 -4.38 -6.58
C ALA A 184 24.42 -3.11 -5.74
N GLN A 185 23.34 -2.39 -6.01
CA GLN A 185 22.94 -1.15 -5.31
C GLN A 185 21.67 -1.35 -4.47
N LEU A 186 21.32 -2.61 -4.16
CA LEU A 186 20.08 -2.96 -3.47
C LEU A 186 19.89 -2.18 -2.17
N ILE A 187 18.75 -1.50 -2.07
CA ILE A 187 18.29 -0.87 -0.83
C ILE A 187 17.15 -1.72 -0.25
N ASN A 188 17.41 -2.29 0.92
CA ASN A 188 16.45 -3.15 1.60
C ASN A 188 16.52 -2.89 3.11
N ASN A 189 15.94 -1.77 3.53
CA ASN A 189 15.88 -1.36 4.93
C ASN A 189 14.52 -1.72 5.56
N VAL A 190 14.35 -1.38 6.85
CA VAL A 190 13.10 -1.68 7.60
C VAL A 190 11.89 -0.95 7.00
N LYS A 191 12.05 0.29 6.49
CA LYS A 191 10.97 1.04 5.84
C LYS A 191 10.48 0.27 4.61
N ASP A 192 11.38 -0.10 3.71
CA ASP A 192 11.02 -0.81 2.46
C ASP A 192 10.32 -2.14 2.76
N PHE A 193 10.83 -2.87 3.76
CA PHE A 193 10.21 -4.13 4.18
C PHE A 193 8.79 -3.95 4.72
N LYS A 194 8.56 -2.93 5.54
CA LYS A 194 7.22 -2.64 6.06
C LYS A 194 6.27 -2.16 4.95
N ILE A 195 6.76 -1.38 3.97
CA ILE A 195 5.96 -0.98 2.81
C ILE A 195 5.56 -2.22 2.00
N ARG A 196 6.52 -3.05 1.56
CA ARG A 196 6.24 -4.30 0.81
C ARG A 196 5.26 -5.23 1.52
N THR A 197 5.37 -5.33 2.84
CA THR A 197 4.48 -6.14 3.67
C THR A 197 3.06 -5.57 3.67
N ARG A 198 2.91 -4.26 3.88
CA ARG A 198 1.60 -3.57 3.80
C ARG A 198 0.98 -3.68 2.41
N GLU A 199 1.76 -3.55 1.34
CA GLU A 199 1.30 -3.73 -0.05
C GLU A 199 0.83 -5.16 -0.32
N SER A 200 1.55 -6.14 0.23
CA SER A 200 1.16 -7.54 0.14
C SER A 200 -0.16 -7.82 0.89
N GLY A 201 -0.30 -7.26 2.09
CA GLY A 201 -1.55 -7.28 2.85
C GLY A 201 -2.70 -6.61 2.09
N LEU A 202 -2.44 -5.49 1.42
CA LEU A 202 -3.42 -4.74 0.64
C LEU A 202 -3.97 -5.54 -0.54
N TYR A 203 -3.13 -6.15 -1.40
CA TYR A 203 -3.69 -6.93 -2.52
C TYR A 203 -4.47 -8.14 -2.01
N LEU A 204 -4.00 -8.78 -0.91
CA LEU A 204 -4.70 -9.90 -0.30
C LEU A 204 -6.07 -9.48 0.24
N ALA A 205 -6.15 -8.34 0.92
CA ALA A 205 -7.39 -7.84 1.49
C ALA A 205 -8.35 -7.32 0.41
N VAL A 206 -7.87 -6.52 -0.54
CA VAL A 206 -8.69 -5.92 -1.60
C VAL A 206 -9.24 -6.97 -2.56
N MET A 207 -8.41 -7.94 -2.98
CA MET A 207 -8.83 -8.98 -3.92
C MET A 207 -9.37 -10.24 -3.24
N GLY A 208 -9.17 -10.38 -1.93
CA GLY A 208 -9.79 -11.42 -1.12
C GLY A 208 -11.07 -10.94 -0.44
N ASN A 209 -11.63 -11.84 0.38
CA ASN A 209 -12.73 -11.51 1.29
C ASN A 209 -12.17 -11.40 2.71
N VAL A 210 -12.18 -10.20 3.29
CA VAL A 210 -11.78 -9.99 4.68
C VAL A 210 -12.93 -10.33 5.63
N THR A 211 -12.66 -11.17 6.61
CA THR A 211 -13.65 -11.56 7.62
C THR A 211 -12.94 -11.72 8.96
N ALA A 212 -13.52 -11.14 10.01
CA ALA A 212 -12.93 -11.16 11.35
C ALA A 212 -12.61 -12.60 11.80
N GLY A 213 -11.36 -12.84 12.17
CA GLY A 213 -10.88 -14.14 12.65
C GLY A 213 -10.72 -15.23 11.57
N VAL A 214 -10.87 -14.89 10.29
CA VAL A 214 -10.67 -15.82 9.17
C VAL A 214 -9.46 -15.38 8.36
N ALA A 215 -8.54 -16.32 8.09
CA ALA A 215 -7.37 -16.05 7.27
C ALA A 215 -7.79 -15.64 5.85
N THR A 216 -7.36 -14.46 5.42
CA THR A 216 -7.66 -13.92 4.09
C THR A 216 -7.06 -14.79 2.99
N LYS A 217 -7.89 -15.11 1.99
CA LYS A 217 -7.49 -15.79 0.75
C LYS A 217 -7.93 -14.94 -0.42
N ALA A 218 -6.98 -14.55 -1.27
CA ALA A 218 -7.26 -13.80 -2.49
C ALA A 218 -7.21 -14.74 -3.70
N PRO A 219 -8.30 -14.91 -4.46
CA PRO A 219 -8.29 -15.71 -5.68
C PRO A 219 -7.19 -15.26 -6.64
N LYS A 220 -6.42 -16.22 -7.18
CA LYS A 220 -5.27 -15.91 -8.04
C LYS A 220 -5.69 -15.15 -9.29
N ASN A 221 -6.82 -15.49 -9.89
CA ASN A 221 -7.33 -14.78 -11.06
C ASN A 221 -7.58 -13.30 -10.78
N PHE A 222 -8.13 -12.94 -9.60
CA PHE A 222 -8.40 -11.54 -9.26
C PHE A 222 -7.10 -10.74 -9.09
N VAL A 223 -6.15 -11.29 -8.35
CA VAL A 223 -4.85 -10.64 -8.15
C VAL A 223 -4.08 -10.55 -9.46
N GLN A 224 -4.10 -11.59 -10.29
CA GLN A 224 -3.44 -11.54 -11.60
C GLN A 224 -4.04 -10.47 -12.53
N ILE A 225 -5.36 -10.27 -12.52
CA ILE A 225 -6.02 -9.19 -13.28
C ILE A 225 -5.64 -7.82 -12.71
N LEU A 226 -5.65 -7.65 -11.38
CA LEU A 226 -5.23 -6.39 -10.75
C LEU A 226 -3.82 -5.97 -11.20
N PHE A 227 -2.87 -6.90 -11.24
CA PHE A 227 -1.48 -6.57 -11.59
C PHE A 227 -1.23 -6.45 -13.09
N ARG A 228 -1.81 -7.35 -13.92
CA ARG A 228 -1.55 -7.39 -15.36
C ARG A 228 -2.38 -6.38 -16.16
N GLU A 229 -3.60 -6.12 -15.71
CA GLU A 229 -4.56 -5.28 -16.43
C GLU A 229 -4.86 -3.98 -15.70
N GLU A 230 -4.49 -3.87 -14.42
CA GLU A 230 -4.82 -2.73 -13.56
C GLU A 230 -6.32 -2.42 -13.65
N ARG A 231 -7.11 -3.49 -13.48
CA ARG A 231 -8.56 -3.53 -13.64
C ARG A 231 -9.21 -4.23 -12.45
N LEU A 232 -10.39 -3.76 -12.06
CA LEU A 232 -11.25 -4.48 -11.12
C LEU A 232 -11.83 -5.75 -11.80
N PRO A 233 -11.65 -6.95 -11.22
CA PRO A 233 -12.12 -8.20 -11.82
C PRO A 233 -13.63 -8.45 -11.66
N ILE A 234 -14.46 -7.43 -11.94
CA ILE A 234 -15.92 -7.45 -11.72
C ILE A 234 -16.58 -8.53 -12.59
N ALA A 235 -16.16 -8.67 -13.85
CA ALA A 235 -16.68 -9.69 -14.77
C ALA A 235 -16.34 -11.11 -14.30
N GLU A 236 -15.23 -11.25 -13.58
CA GLU A 236 -14.75 -12.51 -12.99
C GLU A 236 -15.38 -12.80 -11.62
N GLY A 237 -16.25 -11.90 -11.13
CA GLY A 237 -17.02 -12.09 -9.89
C GLY A 237 -16.42 -11.41 -8.67
N TRP A 238 -15.38 -10.58 -8.84
CA TRP A 238 -14.91 -9.74 -7.74
C TRP A 238 -15.99 -8.74 -7.33
N LYS A 239 -16.12 -8.56 -6.02
CA LYS A 239 -16.91 -7.50 -5.42
C LYS A 239 -16.09 -6.82 -4.34
N LYS A 240 -16.34 -5.52 -4.17
CA LYS A 240 -15.79 -4.75 -3.05
C LYS A 240 -16.15 -5.42 -1.72
N ASN A 241 -15.22 -5.38 -0.75
CA ASN A 241 -15.44 -5.97 0.57
C ASN A 241 -16.60 -5.28 1.30
N ASP A 242 -17.44 -6.06 1.98
CA ASP A 242 -18.54 -5.54 2.81
C ASP A 242 -18.00 -4.94 4.13
N MET A 243 -16.86 -5.46 4.60
CA MET A 243 -16.12 -4.94 5.77
C MET A 243 -15.09 -3.90 5.32
N LEU A 244 -15.02 -2.76 6.02
CA LEU A 244 -13.99 -1.75 5.79
C LEU A 244 -12.60 -2.33 6.09
N ILE A 245 -11.68 -2.20 5.15
CA ILE A 245 -10.28 -2.62 5.33
C ILE A 245 -9.55 -1.52 6.09
N THR A 246 -9.33 -1.72 7.38
CA THR A 246 -8.58 -0.82 8.27
C THR A 246 -7.18 -1.39 8.57
N VAL A 247 -6.35 -0.63 9.30
CA VAL A 247 -5.07 -1.11 9.80
C VAL A 247 -5.25 -2.38 10.65
N ASP A 248 -6.25 -2.43 11.53
CA ASP A 248 -6.55 -3.61 12.36
C ASP A 248 -6.89 -4.87 11.55
N VAL A 249 -7.47 -4.71 10.35
CA VAL A 249 -7.75 -5.84 9.44
C VAL A 249 -6.46 -6.35 8.79
N LEU A 250 -5.53 -5.45 8.48
CA LEU A 250 -4.29 -5.77 7.77
C LEU A 250 -3.18 -6.27 8.69
N ASP A 251 -3.08 -5.75 9.91
CA ASP A 251 -2.01 -6.09 10.86
C ASP A 251 -1.82 -7.61 11.09
N PRO A 252 -2.87 -8.44 11.32
CA PRO A 252 -2.67 -9.88 11.46
C PRO A 252 -2.22 -10.56 10.15
N ILE A 253 -2.58 -10.02 8.98
CA ILE A 253 -2.10 -10.51 7.68
C ILE A 253 -0.61 -10.21 7.55
N GLU A 254 -0.20 -8.99 7.91
CA GLU A 254 1.19 -8.53 7.86
C GLU A 254 2.10 -9.30 8.80
N VAL A 255 1.67 -9.55 10.05
CA VAL A 255 2.43 -10.37 10.99
C VAL A 255 2.73 -11.77 10.42
N GLU A 256 1.75 -12.37 9.74
CA GLU A 256 1.92 -13.67 9.10
C GLU A 256 2.86 -13.57 7.88
N ILE A 257 2.74 -12.52 7.05
CA ILE A 257 3.67 -12.27 5.93
C ILE A 257 5.11 -12.15 6.44
N GLU A 258 5.34 -11.30 7.45
CA GLU A 258 6.67 -11.07 8.03
C GLU A 258 7.29 -12.34 8.60
N ARG A 259 6.46 -13.20 9.20
CA ARG A 259 6.91 -14.48 9.74
C ARG A 259 7.51 -15.41 8.66
N PHE A 260 6.99 -15.34 7.44
CA PHE A 260 7.40 -16.21 6.33
C PHE A 260 8.30 -15.53 5.30
N SER A 261 8.61 -14.24 5.46
CA SER A 261 9.52 -13.51 4.56
C SER A 261 10.99 -13.77 4.87
N GLU A 262 11.32 -14.22 6.08
CA GLU A 262 12.71 -14.41 6.55
C GLU A 262 13.61 -13.20 6.29
N TRP A 263 13.02 -11.99 6.31
CA TRP A 263 13.66 -10.76 5.85
C TRP A 263 15.03 -10.51 6.47
N GLN A 264 15.97 -10.07 5.63
CA GLN A 264 17.30 -9.60 6.02
C GLN A 264 17.58 -8.21 5.43
N PRO A 265 18.17 -7.26 6.17
CA PRO A 265 18.51 -5.96 5.60
C PRO A 265 19.68 -6.07 4.60
N SER A 266 19.74 -5.15 3.61
CA SER A 266 20.94 -4.98 2.78
C SER A 266 21.98 -4.09 3.49
N GLY A 267 23.28 -4.39 3.29
CA GLY A 267 24.39 -3.54 3.72
C GLY A 267 24.56 -3.32 5.24
N VAL A 268 25.39 -2.33 5.61
CA VAL A 268 25.84 -2.10 7.01
C VAL A 268 25.03 -1.01 7.74
N GLN A 269 24.08 -0.31 7.12
CA GLN A 269 23.20 0.61 7.86
C GLN A 269 21.72 0.51 7.45
N PRO A 270 20.87 -0.14 8.26
CA PRO A 270 19.43 -0.33 8.02
C PRO A 270 18.61 0.94 8.31
N ASN A 271 19.19 2.13 8.07
CA ASN A 271 18.51 3.37 8.42
C ASN A 271 17.28 3.56 7.51
N PRO A 272 16.08 3.79 8.06
CA PRO A 272 14.85 3.89 7.30
C PRO A 272 14.70 5.30 6.69
N TRP A 273 15.69 5.73 5.90
CA TRP A 273 15.65 7.04 5.28
C TRP A 273 14.54 7.11 4.23
N ILE A 274 13.88 8.27 4.18
CA ILE A 274 12.92 8.62 3.16
C ILE A 274 13.53 9.78 2.39
N ARG A 275 13.62 9.64 1.08
CA ARG A 275 13.97 10.75 0.19
C ARG A 275 12.88 11.82 0.26
N LEU A 276 13.26 13.02 0.71
CA LEU A 276 12.36 14.15 0.98
C LEU A 276 12.25 15.11 -0.21
N GLY A 277 11.94 14.61 -1.40
CA GLY A 277 11.79 15.44 -2.61
C GLY A 277 12.56 14.92 -3.84
N PRO A 278 12.20 15.37 -5.04
CA PRO A 278 12.95 15.10 -6.27
C PRO A 278 14.44 15.47 -6.20
N ASP A 279 14.78 16.56 -5.52
CA ASP A 279 16.18 16.97 -5.30
C ASP A 279 16.77 16.47 -3.96
N GLY A 280 15.99 15.68 -3.21
CA GLY A 280 16.39 15.15 -1.91
C GLY A 280 17.45 14.06 -2.02
N ALA A 281 18.40 14.06 -1.09
CA ALA A 281 19.37 12.97 -0.97
C ALA A 281 18.72 11.69 -0.43
N ILE A 282 19.18 10.54 -0.92
CA ILE A 282 18.76 9.22 -0.43
C ILE A 282 19.24 8.98 1.01
N ASP A 283 20.47 9.41 1.33
CA ASP A 283 21.01 9.44 2.69
C ASP A 283 21.31 10.90 3.11
N PRO A 284 20.45 11.51 3.95
CA PRO A 284 20.62 12.90 4.36
C PRO A 284 21.87 13.12 5.25
N LEU A 285 22.48 12.06 5.81
CA LEU A 285 23.66 12.17 6.68
C LEU A 285 24.99 12.12 5.91
N THR A 286 24.98 11.66 4.66
CA THR A 286 26.17 11.66 3.78
C THR A 286 26.13 12.76 2.73
N ALA A 287 24.95 13.33 2.45
CA ALA A 287 24.76 14.44 1.51
C ALA A 287 25.62 15.69 1.78
N ASN A 288 26.07 15.90 3.03
CA ASN A 288 26.87 17.06 3.45
C ASN A 288 28.32 16.72 3.87
N ARG A 289 28.86 15.54 3.50
CA ARG A 289 30.29 15.24 3.71
C ARG A 289 31.09 15.58 2.44
N ILE A 290 31.35 16.88 2.24
CA ILE A 290 32.38 17.40 1.33
C ILE A 290 33.42 18.14 2.17
#